data_AF-A0A349PVT5-F1
#
_entry.id   AF-A0A349PVT5-F1
#
_cell.length_a   1.000
_cell.length_b   1.000
_cell.length_c   1.000
_cell.angle_alpha   90.00
_cell.angle_beta   90.00
_cell.angle_gamma   90.00
#
_symmetry.space_group_name_H-M   'P 1'
#
loop_
_entity.id
_entity.type
_entity.pdbx_description
1 polymer ?
#
loop_
_entity_poly.entity_id
_entity_poly.type
_entity_poly.pdbx_seq_one_letter_code
_entity_poly.pdbx_strand_id
1 'polypeptide(L)' 'ALDCENLLKEMETLRAAGVIITPENLKVSDRASLLLPWHRELDALEEARLADKKYGSTKQGIAPFYGDKYQKKT' A
#
# COMPACT_ATOMS: atom_id res chain seq x y z
N ALA A 1 5.36 -2.58 0.13
CA ALA A 1 3.95 -2.95 0.01
C ALA A 1 3.52 -2.60 -1.39
N LEU A 2 2.95 -3.52 -2.15
CA LEU A 2 2.43 -3.20 -3.49
C LEU A 2 0.94 -2.91 -3.36
N ASP A 3 0.56 -1.64 -3.49
CA ASP A 3 -0.85 -1.25 -3.60
C ASP A 3 -1.25 -1.31 -5.08
N CYS A 4 -2.07 -2.30 -5.44
CA CYS A 4 -2.50 -2.52 -6.81
C CYS A 4 -3.37 -1.37 -7.34
N GLU A 5 -4.23 -0.78 -6.50
CA GLU A 5 -5.11 0.30 -6.93
C GLU A 5 -4.33 1.58 -7.19
N ASN A 6 -3.38 1.90 -6.31
CA ASN A 6 -2.55 3.08 -6.47
C ASN A 6 -1.57 2.92 -7.64
N LEU A 7 -0.98 1.73 -7.81
CA LEU A 7 -0.13 1.41 -8.95
C LEU A 7 -0.89 1.57 -10.27
N LEU A 8 -2.11 1.06 -10.38
CA LEU A 8 -2.93 1.21 -11.58
C LEU A 8 -3.23 2.68 -11.89
N LYS A 9 -3.59 3.49 -10.89
CA LYS A 9 -3.83 4.93 -11.08
C LYS A 9 -2.59 5.68 -11.53
N GLU A 10 -1.43 5.38 -10.94
CA GLU A 10 -0.16 5.97 -11.34
C GLU A 10 0.23 5.56 -12.76
N MET A 11 0.04 4.28 -13.12
CA MET A 11 0.27 3.80 -14.47
C MET A 11 -0.61 4.51 -15.51
N GLU A 12 -1.89 4.72 -15.21
CA GLU A 12 -2.80 5.46 -16.10
C GLU A 12 -2.40 6.93 -16.21
N THR A 13 -2.00 7.56 -15.11
CA THR A 13 -1.53 8.96 -15.11
C THR A 13 -0.25 9.12 -15.95
N LEU A 14 0.68 8.19 -15.81
CA LEU A 14 1.93 8.17 -16.58
C LEU A 14 1.69 7.87 -18.06
N ARG A 15 0.77 6.95 -18.37
CA ARG A 15 0.33 6.70 -19.77
C ARG A 15 -0.30 7.95 -20.38
N ALA A 16 -1.15 8.65 -19.63
CA ALA A 16 -1.76 9.90 -20.08
C ALA A 16 -0.71 11.01 -20.30
N ALA A 17 0.39 11.00 -19.54
CA ALA A 17 1.54 11.88 -19.74
C ALA A 17 2.48 11.44 -20.89
N GLY A 18 2.15 10.36 -21.61
CA GLY A 18 2.92 9.86 -22.75
C GLY A 18 4.08 8.92 -22.39
N VAL A 19 4.18 8.47 -21.13
CA VAL A 19 5.20 7.51 -20.70
C VAL A 19 4.78 6.09 -21.10
N ILE A 20 5.63 5.42 -21.87
CA ILE A 20 5.39 4.04 -22.30
C ILE A 20 5.81 3.08 -21.18
N ILE A 21 4.84 2.39 -20.60
CA ILE A 21 5.07 1.38 -19.56
C ILE A 21 5.13 0.02 -20.23
N THR A 22 6.34 -0.53 -20.36
CA THR A 22 6.61 -1.87 -20.88
C THR A 22 7.09 -2.81 -19.76
N PRO A 23 7.03 -4.14 -19.94
CA PRO A 23 7.62 -5.12 -19.02
C PRO A 23 9.15 -4.97 -18.85
N GLU A 24 9.79 -4.18 -19.71
CA GLU A 24 11.22 -3.85 -19.66
C GLU A 24 11.49 -2.75 -18.63
N ASN A 25 10.56 -1.79 -18.51
CA ASN A 25 10.66 -0.62 -17.64
C ASN A 25 10.01 -0.82 -16.28
N LEU A 26 8.98 -1.68 -16.17
CA LEU A 26 8.28 -1.98 -14.93
C LEU A 26 8.26 -3.48 -14.67
N LYS A 27 8.95 -3.91 -13.61
CA LYS A 27 8.98 -5.30 -13.14
C LYS A 27 8.46 -5.37 -11.71
N VAL A 28 7.44 -6.19 -11.51
CA VAL A 28 6.92 -6.49 -10.18
C VAL A 28 7.60 -7.75 -9.67
N SER A 29 8.13 -7.72 -8.45
CA SER A 29 8.74 -8.90 -7.83
C SER A 29 7.67 -9.84 -7.30
N ASP A 30 7.83 -11.16 -7.54
CA ASP A 30 6.94 -12.19 -6.97
C ASP A 30 6.95 -12.23 -5.43
N ARG A 31 7.98 -11.66 -4.79
CA ARG A 31 8.07 -11.54 -3.33
C ARG A 31 7.46 -10.25 -2.79
N ALA A 32 6.88 -9.41 -3.65
CA ALA A 32 6.25 -8.18 -3.24
C ALA A 32 4.99 -8.51 -2.43
N SER A 33 5.01 -8.22 -1.13
CA SER A 33 3.81 -8.36 -0.32
C SER A 33 2.79 -7.29 -0.73
N LEU A 34 1.55 -7.73 -0.94
CA LEU A 34 0.44 -6.91 -1.42
C LEU A 34 -0.13 -6.07 -0.28
N LEU A 35 -0.36 -4.79 -0.56
CA LEU A 35 -1.14 -3.93 0.31
C LEU A 35 -2.61 -4.04 -0.09
N LEU A 36 -3.40 -4.65 0.78
CA LEU A 36 -4.80 -4.94 0.54
C LEU A 36 -5.68 -3.82 1.13
N PRO A 37 -6.90 -3.59 0.62
CA PRO A 37 -7.74 -2.46 1.02
C PRO A 37 -8.01 -2.41 2.53
N TRP A 38 -8.18 -3.56 3.17
CA TRP A 38 -8.41 -3.66 4.61
C TRP A 38 -7.22 -3.21 5.46
N HIS A 39 -5.99 -3.23 4.95
CA HIS A 39 -4.84 -2.67 5.69
C HIS A 39 -5.01 -1.16 5.88
N ARG A 40 -5.60 -0.46 4.90
CA ARG A 40 -5.91 0.97 5.01
C ARG A 40 -7.03 1.23 6.01
N GLU A 41 -8.04 0.36 6.02
CA GLU A 41 -9.15 0.43 6.98
C GLU A 41 -8.66 0.14 8.40
N LEU A 42 -7.81 -0.87 8.60
CA LEU A 42 -7.20 -1.19 9.89
C LEU A 42 -6.40 -0.01 10.46
N ASP A 43 -5.58 0.64 9.64
CA ASP A 43 -4.82 1.83 10.02
C ASP A 43 -5.75 2.99 10.43
N ALA A 44 -6.83 3.21 9.68
CA ALA A 44 -7.84 4.21 10.01
C ALA A 44 -8.59 3.91 11.31
N LEU A 45 -8.92 2.63 11.56
CA LEU A 45 -9.57 2.18 12.78
C LEU A 45 -8.62 2.25 13.99
N GLU A 46 -7.33 1.93 13.82
CA GLU A 46 -6.32 2.09 14.87
C GLU A 46 -6.15 3.56 15.25
N GLU A 47 -6.07 4.47 14.28
CA GLU A 47 -6.03 5.90 14.57
C GLU A 47 -7.30 6.40 15.25
N ALA A 48 -8.47 5.90 14.84
CA ALA A 48 -9.73 6.24 15.49
C ALA A 48 -9.76 5.76 16.95
N ARG A 49 -9.23 4.55 17.22
CA ARG A 49 -9.09 3.99 18.57
C ARG A 49 -8.11 4.79 19.43
N LEU A 50 -7.03 5.29 18.84
CA LEU A 50 -5.98 6.03 19.54
C LEU A 50 -6.38 7.48 19.87
N ALA A 51 -7.45 8.02 19.24
CA ALA A 51 -8.15 9.28 19.56
C ALA A 51 -7.25 10.50 19.86
N ASP A 52 -6.71 10.63 21.08
CA ASP A 52 -5.84 11.72 21.54
C ASP A 52 -4.33 11.43 21.39
N LYS A 53 -3.95 10.17 21.15
CA LYS A 53 -2.58 9.72 20.87
C LYS A 53 -2.41 9.33 19.41
N LYS A 54 -2.93 10.15 18.50
CA LYS A 54 -2.76 9.90 17.06
C LYS A 54 -1.28 9.98 16.72
N TYR A 55 -0.78 8.94 16.07
CA TYR A 55 0.59 8.90 15.56
C TYR A 55 0.78 9.82 14.34
N GLY A 56 -0.31 10.23 13.68
CA GLY A 56 -0.24 10.96 12.41
C GLY A 56 0.17 10.03 11.28
N SER A 57 -0.46 8.85 11.21
CA SER A 57 -0.25 7.89 10.14
C SER A 57 -0.76 8.46 8.82
N THR A 58 -0.10 8.14 7.71
CA THR A 58 -0.54 8.55 6.37
C THR A 58 -1.83 7.84 5.94
N LYS A 59 -2.42 6.96 6.77
CA LYS A 59 -3.62 6.15 6.48
C LYS A 59 -3.47 5.29 5.23
N GLN A 60 -2.23 5.01 4.86
CA GLN A 60 -1.89 4.19 3.71
C GLN A 60 -1.81 2.72 4.08
N GLY A 61 -2.06 2.33 5.34
CA GLY A 61 -2.03 0.93 5.74
C GLY A 61 -0.62 0.36 5.86
N ILE A 62 0.41 1.21 5.94
CA ILE A 62 1.82 0.79 5.99
C ILE A 62 2.12 0.07 7.31
N ALA A 63 1.63 0.60 8.43
CA ALA A 63 1.81 0.00 9.75
C ALA A 63 1.17 -1.40 9.85
N PRO A 64 -0.13 -1.61 9.53
CA PRO A 64 -0.73 -2.95 9.54
C PRO A 64 -0.15 -3.86 8.47
N PHE A 65 0.30 -3.34 7.32
CA PHE A 65 1.00 -4.12 6.31
C PHE A 65 2.33 -4.71 6.82
N TYR A 66 3.14 -3.90 7.52
CA TYR A 66 4.36 -4.41 8.14
C TYR A 66 4.03 -5.33 9.31
N GLY A 67 2.94 -5.05 10.03
CA GLY A 67 2.36 -5.95 11.03
C GLY A 67 2.09 -7.33 10.44
N ASP A 68 1.37 -7.43 9.33
CA ASP A 68 1.06 -8.69 8.63
C ASP A 68 2.32 -9.37 8.07
N LYS A 69 3.25 -8.58 7.50
CA LYS A 69 4.51 -9.11 6.96
C LYS A 69 5.45 -9.69 8.03
N TYR A 70 5.51 -9.06 9.21
CA TYR A 70 6.37 -9.48 10.32
C TYR A 70 5.66 -10.37 11.34
N GLN A 71 4.32 -10.40 11.35
CA GLN A 71 3.54 -11.46 11.98
C GLN A 71 3.75 -12.75 11.18
N LYS A 72 4.92 -13.36 11.39
CA LYS A 72 5.06 -14.80 11.21
C LYS A 72 3.99 -15.43 12.11
N LYS A 73 2.92 -15.95 11.49
CA LYS A 73 2.01 -16.89 12.14
C LYS A 73 2.86 -18.06 12.62
N THR A 74 2.99 -18.19 13.95
CA THR A 74 3.28 -19.47 14.60
C THR A 74 2.12 -20.42 14.38
#